data_AF-A0A0K3BKX1-F1
#
_entry.id   AF-A0A0K3BKX1-F1
#
_cell.length_a   1.000
_cell.length_b   1.000
_cell.length_c   1.000
_cell.angle_alpha   90.00
_cell.angle_beta   90.00
_cell.angle_gamma   90.00
#
_symmetry.space_group_name_H-M   'P 1'
#
loop_
_entity.id
_entity.type
_entity.pdbx_description
1 polymer ?
#
loop_
_entity_poly.entity_id
_entity_poly.type
_entity_poly.pdbx_seq_one_letter_code
_entity_poly.pdbx_strand_id
1 'polypeptide(L)'
;MSRTVHHKTTPQWSGTSPWRTTTVVGFRYSAAVLADARDHRPRPQRVRRRVDFYSFPRSLARDTEVSRLAEITERRARQTLRRELAGIRRRVNRLSTGALHWCDIDVTPARHRHEGIWHSW
;
A
#
# COMPACT_ATOMS: atom_id res chain seq x y z
N MET A 1 28.63 -6.07 23.52
CA MET A 1 27.29 -5.77 22.94
C MET A 1 27.43 -4.61 21.95
N SER A 2 27.42 -4.84 20.62
CA SER A 2 27.59 -3.76 19.63
C SER A 2 26.26 -3.32 19.01
N ARG A 3 25.90 -2.05 19.24
CA ARG A 3 24.74 -1.37 18.66
C ARG A 3 24.93 -1.24 17.14
N THR A 4 23.99 -1.77 16.36
CA THR A 4 24.03 -1.73 14.89
C THR A 4 23.29 -0.49 14.41
N VAL A 5 24.00 0.44 13.76
CA VAL A 5 23.37 1.57 13.05
C VAL A 5 22.93 1.07 11.68
N HIS A 6 21.62 1.05 11.44
CA HIS A 6 21.03 0.60 10.18
C HIS A 6 20.67 1.79 9.31
N HIS A 7 21.31 1.93 8.15
CA HIS A 7 20.78 2.76 7.07
C HIS A 7 19.86 1.88 6.21
N LYS A 8 18.59 2.28 6.10
CA LYS A 8 17.61 1.59 5.25
C LYS A 8 17.57 2.26 3.89
N THR A 9 17.87 1.51 2.83
CA THR A 9 17.50 1.91 1.47
C THR A 9 16.03 1.58 1.27
N THR A 10 15.25 2.55 0.79
CA THR A 10 13.81 2.39 0.57
C THR A 10 13.57 1.27 -0.45
N PRO A 11 12.75 0.26 -0.12
CA PRO A 11 12.44 -0.82 -1.06
C PRO A 11 11.58 -0.29 -2.21
N GLN A 12 11.88 -0.73 -3.43
CA GLN A 12 11.13 -0.42 -4.65
C GLN A 12 9.91 -1.35 -4.74
N TRP A 13 8.72 -0.80 -5.00
CA TRP A 13 7.48 -1.57 -5.15
C TRP A 13 7.27 -2.02 -6.59
N SER A 14 6.68 -3.21 -6.79
CA SER A 14 6.41 -3.81 -8.10
C SER A 14 4.93 -4.05 -8.38
N GLY A 15 4.00 -3.38 -7.71
CA GLY A 15 2.58 -3.38 -8.09
C GLY A 15 1.71 -4.43 -7.43
N THR A 16 2.22 -5.65 -7.24
CA THR A 16 1.35 -6.81 -6.98
C THR A 16 1.92 -7.87 -6.03
N SER A 17 3.20 -7.79 -5.65
CA SER A 17 3.80 -8.74 -4.73
C SER A 17 3.86 -8.19 -3.30
N PRO A 18 3.37 -8.92 -2.28
CA PRO A 18 3.58 -8.55 -0.87
C PRO A 18 5.01 -8.84 -0.40
N TRP A 19 5.79 -9.59 -1.19
CA TRP A 19 7.19 -9.83 -0.96
C TRP A 19 8.03 -8.69 -1.51
N ARG A 20 8.86 -8.10 -0.65
CA ARG A 20 9.78 -7.03 -1.00
C ARG A 20 11.21 -7.45 -0.71
N THR A 21 12.11 -7.03 -1.59
CA THR A 21 13.54 -7.15 -1.37
C THR A 21 14.10 -5.80 -0.94
N THR A 22 14.89 -5.78 0.13
CA THR A 22 15.75 -4.63 0.45
C THR A 22 17.18 -5.10 0.70
N THR A 23 18.14 -4.18 0.53
CA THR A 23 19.52 -4.40 0.93
C THR A 23 19.77 -3.71 2.26
N VAL A 24 20.08 -4.50 3.29
CA VAL A 24 20.52 -3.97 4.58
C VAL A 24 22.04 -3.92 4.58
N VAL A 25 22.57 -2.73 4.83
CA VAL A 25 24.01 -2.53 5.04
C VAL A 25 24.30 -2.55 6.53
N GLY A 26 25.20 -3.43 6.94
CA GLY A 26 25.75 -3.47 8.29
C GLY A 26 27.27 -3.29 8.27
N PHE A 27 27.82 -2.89 9.41
CA PHE A 27 29.26 -2.78 9.62
C PHE A 27 29.66 -3.80 10.69
N ARG A 28 30.65 -4.65 10.40
CA ARG A 28 31.11 -5.69 11.31
C ARG A 28 32.61 -5.62 11.51
N TYR A 29 33.04 -5.81 12.75
CA TYR A 29 34.43 -6.06 13.08
C TYR A 29 34.67 -7.58 12.99
N SER A 30 35.56 -8.00 12.10
CA SER A 30 36.06 -9.38 12.11
C SER A 30 37.24 -9.48 13.08
N ALA A 31 37.56 -10.70 13.53
CA ALA A 31 38.74 -10.92 14.36
C ALA A 31 40.03 -10.41 13.69
N ALA A 32 40.14 -10.58 12.36
CA ALA A 32 41.26 -10.06 11.57
C ALA A 32 41.34 -8.52 11.62
N VAL A 33 40.21 -7.82 11.44
CA VAL A 33 40.17 -6.34 11.51
C VAL A 33 40.53 -5.82 12.90
N LEU A 34 40.19 -6.55 13.96
CA LEU A 34 40.56 -6.18 15.32
C LEU A 34 42.03 -6.49 15.62
N ALA A 35 42.56 -7.60 15.10
CA ALA A 35 43.96 -8.01 15.30
C ALA A 35 44.96 -7.10 14.55
N ASP A 36 44.57 -6.62 13.37
CA ASP A 36 45.33 -5.65 12.57
C ASP A 36 45.35 -4.25 13.22
N ALA A 37 44.32 -3.94 14.02
CA ALA A 37 44.14 -2.64 14.64
C ALA A 37 44.86 -2.46 15.99
N ARG A 38 46.18 -2.66 15.99
CA ARG A 38 47.02 -2.47 17.20
C ARG A 38 47.18 -1.00 17.59
N ASP A 39 47.60 -0.16 16.64
CA ASP A 39 47.96 1.25 16.91
C ASP A 39 47.01 2.26 16.24
N HIS A 40 45.95 1.77 15.61
CA HIS A 40 44.94 2.61 14.97
C HIS A 40 43.53 2.11 15.26
N ARG A 41 42.53 2.99 15.12
CA ARG A 41 41.13 2.63 15.31
C ARG A 41 40.67 1.62 14.23
N PRO A 42 40.10 0.46 14.61
CA PRO A 42 39.64 -0.52 13.64
C PRO A 42 38.53 0.07 12.76
N ARG A 43 38.64 -0.17 11.44
CA ARG A 43 37.62 0.22 10.46
C ARG A 43 36.71 -0.99 10.19
N PRO A 44 35.41 -0.91 10.50
CA PRO A 44 34.54 -2.06 10.36
C PRO A 44 34.32 -2.39 8.88
N GLN A 45 34.26 -3.69 8.58
CA GLN A 45 33.95 -4.18 7.24
C GLN A 45 32.48 -3.94 6.92
N ARG A 46 32.21 -3.39 5.74
CA ARG A 46 30.85 -3.22 5.22
C ARG A 46 30.31 -4.56 4.71
N VAL A 47 29.20 -5.02 5.29
CA VAL A 47 28.48 -6.23 4.88
C VAL A 47 27.14 -5.83 4.30
N ARG A 48 26.84 -6.32 3.09
CA ARG A 48 25.54 -6.13 2.43
C ARG A 48 24.75 -7.42 2.51
N ARG A 49 23.49 -7.34 2.93
CA ARG A 49 22.57 -8.49 2.96
C ARG A 49 21.33 -8.16 2.18
N ARG A 50 21.01 -9.02 1.22
CA ARG A 50 19.69 -9.03 0.58
C ARG A 50 18.72 -9.68 1.55
N VAL A 51 17.64 -8.98 1.87
CA VAL A 51 16.59 -9.46 2.76
C VAL A 51 15.28 -9.37 2.03
N ASP A 52 14.62 -10.51 1.90
CA ASP A 52 13.25 -10.60 1.43
C ASP A 52 12.34 -10.61 2.66
N PHE A 53 11.33 -9.74 2.65
CA PHE A 53 10.38 -9.62 3.74
C PHE A 53 8.98 -9.44 3.19
N TYR A 54 8.03 -9.99 3.93
CA TYR A 54 6.61 -9.82 3.66
C TYR A 54 6.14 -8.48 4.24
N SER A 55 5.45 -7.67 3.45
CA SER A 55 4.96 -6.36 3.85
C SER A 55 3.62 -6.07 3.18
N PHE A 56 2.61 -5.82 4.00
CA PHE A 56 1.29 -5.40 3.51
C PHE A 56 1.41 -4.06 2.77
N PRO A 57 0.65 -3.83 1.69
CA PRO A 57 0.69 -2.58 0.93
C PRO A 57 0.52 -1.32 1.81
N ARG A 58 -0.26 -1.42 2.90
CA ARG A 58 -0.50 -0.32 3.84
C ARG A 58 0.59 -0.11 4.90
N SER A 59 1.50 -1.07 5.08
CA SER A 59 2.53 -1.02 6.14
C SER A 59 3.64 0.00 5.87
N LEU A 60 3.75 0.49 4.64
CA LEU A 60 4.63 1.60 4.27
C LEU A 60 3.79 2.87 4.17
N ALA A 61 3.88 3.74 5.17
CA ALA A 61 3.09 4.98 5.27
C ALA A 61 3.24 5.96 4.08
N ARG A 62 4.17 5.70 3.16
CA ARG A 62 4.41 6.49 1.94
C ARG A 62 3.94 5.79 0.66
N ASP A 63 3.24 4.67 0.76
CA ASP A 63 2.75 3.93 -0.39
C ASP A 63 1.56 4.68 -1.04
N THR A 64 1.91 5.69 -1.84
CA THR A 64 0.98 6.52 -2.61
C THR A 64 0.21 5.69 -3.64
N GLU A 65 0.70 4.51 -3.98
CA GLU A 65 0.12 3.65 -5.01
C GLU A 65 -1.17 3.00 -4.52
N VAL A 66 -1.23 2.54 -3.27
CA VAL A 66 -2.49 2.06 -2.66
C VAL A 66 -3.53 3.18 -2.56
N SER A 67 -3.11 4.37 -2.15
CA SER A 67 -4.00 5.53 -2.07
C SER A 67 -4.54 5.93 -3.44
N ARG A 68 -3.68 5.93 -4.46
CA ARG A 68 -4.04 6.25 -5.85
C ARG A 68 -4.98 5.20 -6.45
N LEU A 69 -4.71 3.91 -6.21
CA LEU A 69 -5.60 2.83 -6.64
C LEU A 69 -6.97 2.94 -5.97
N ALA A 70 -7.01 3.18 -4.66
CA ALA A 70 -8.25 3.39 -3.91
C ALA A 70 -9.06 4.59 -4.48
N GLU A 71 -8.39 5.70 -4.77
CA GLU A 71 -9.01 6.89 -5.35
C GLU A 71 -9.60 6.62 -6.75
N ILE A 72 -8.87 5.89 -7.62
CA ILE A 72 -9.36 5.50 -8.94
C ILE A 72 -10.59 4.59 -8.81
N THR A 73 -10.54 3.60 -7.92
CA THR A 73 -11.67 2.68 -7.70
C THR A 73 -12.89 3.40 -7.16
N GLU A 74 -12.72 4.33 -6.22
CA GLU A 74 -13.80 5.14 -5.67
C GLU A 74 -14.41 6.05 -6.75
N ARG A 75 -13.57 6.71 -7.57
CA ARG A 75 -14.05 7.54 -8.67
C ARG A 75 -14.91 6.74 -9.65
N ARG A 76 -14.49 5.52 -9.99
CA ARG A 76 -15.26 4.62 -10.85
C ARG A 76 -16.58 4.23 -10.18
N ALA A 77 -16.58 3.84 -8.91
CA ALA A 77 -17.78 3.50 -8.16
C ALA A 77 -18.79 4.66 -8.12
N ARG A 78 -18.32 5.89 -7.84
CA ARG A 78 -19.17 7.09 -7.86
C ARG A 78 -19.73 7.39 -9.25
N GLN A 79 -18.94 7.18 -10.31
CA GLN A 79 -19.41 7.35 -11.69
C GLN A 79 -20.49 6.34 -12.05
N THR A 80 -20.32 5.07 -11.66
CA THR A 80 -21.33 4.03 -11.84
C THR A 80 -22.61 4.38 -11.10
N LEU A 81 -22.52 4.71 -9.81
CA LEU A 81 -23.68 5.11 -9.00
C LEU A 81 -24.44 6.29 -9.61
N ARG A 82 -23.72 7.32 -10.09
CA ARG A 82 -24.37 8.46 -10.77
C ARG A 82 -25.14 8.06 -12.02
N ARG A 83 -24.61 7.11 -12.80
CA ARG A 83 -25.29 6.59 -14.00
C ARG A 83 -26.54 5.80 -13.62
N GLU A 84 -26.46 4.96 -12.60
CA GLU A 84 -27.59 4.19 -12.07
C GLU A 84 -28.70 5.10 -11.56
N LEU A 85 -28.36 6.08 -10.71
CA LEU A 85 -29.32 7.07 -10.19
C LEU A 85 -29.96 7.91 -11.31
N ALA A 86 -29.19 8.29 -12.33
CA ALA A 86 -29.75 8.98 -13.50
C ALA A 86 -30.73 8.09 -14.28
N GLY A 87 -30.45 6.78 -14.37
CA GLY A 87 -31.37 5.78 -14.94
C GLY A 87 -32.66 5.64 -14.13
N ILE A 88 -32.55 5.57 -12.81
CA ILE A 88 -33.69 5.52 -11.88
C ILE A 88 -34.54 6.79 -12.03
N ARG A 89 -33.92 7.97 -11.94
CA ARG A 89 -34.61 9.26 -12.08
C ARG A 89 -35.39 9.36 -13.40
N ARG A 90 -34.80 8.90 -14.52
CA ARG A 90 -35.49 8.88 -15.81
C ARG A 90 -36.68 7.93 -15.84
N ARG A 91 -36.56 6.75 -15.20
CA ARG A 91 -37.68 5.80 -15.08
C ARG A 91 -38.81 6.36 -14.25
N VAL A 92 -38.49 6.92 -13.08
CA VAL A 92 -39.47 7.60 -12.20
C VAL A 92 -40.20 8.70 -12.97
N ASN A 93 -39.47 9.57 -13.67
CA ASN A 93 -40.07 10.68 -14.41
C ASN A 93 -40.89 10.27 -15.64
N ARG A 94 -40.70 9.05 -16.17
CA ARG A 94 -41.47 8.53 -17.31
C ARG A 94 -42.78 7.88 -16.88
N LEU A 95 -42.85 7.41 -15.64
CA LEU A 95 -44.05 6.77 -15.11
C LEU A 95 -45.07 7.83 -14.67
N SER A 96 -46.34 7.60 -14.99
CA SER A 96 -47.44 8.39 -14.45
C SER A 96 -47.51 8.23 -12.93
N THR A 97 -47.93 9.27 -12.22
CA THR A 97 -47.99 9.33 -10.77
C THR A 97 -48.67 8.08 -10.19
N GLY A 98 -47.92 7.26 -9.45
CA GLY A 98 -48.41 6.03 -8.79
C GLY A 98 -47.89 4.69 -9.34
N ALA A 99 -47.14 4.66 -10.45
CA ALA A 99 -46.74 3.40 -11.09
C ALA A 99 -45.36 2.83 -10.67
N LEU A 100 -44.63 3.47 -9.74
CA LEU A 100 -43.35 2.94 -9.25
C LEU A 100 -43.41 2.73 -7.73
N HIS A 101 -43.21 1.50 -7.27
CA HIS A 101 -43.09 1.20 -5.85
C HIS A 101 -41.63 1.36 -5.41
N TRP A 102 -41.40 1.98 -4.24
CA TRP A 102 -40.05 2.27 -3.73
C TRP A 102 -39.18 1.01 -3.55
N CYS A 103 -39.82 -0.14 -3.37
CA CYS A 103 -39.19 -1.45 -3.20
C CYS A 103 -38.50 -1.96 -4.48
N ASP A 104 -38.84 -1.41 -5.65
CA ASP A 104 -38.32 -1.85 -6.95
C ASP A 104 -37.00 -1.16 -7.34
N ILE A 105 -36.52 -0.23 -6.50
CA ILE A 105 -35.30 0.52 -6.72
C ILE A 105 -34.24 0.04 -5.73
N ASP A 106 -33.42 -0.90 -6.16
CA ASP A 106 -32.19 -1.24 -5.44
C ASP A 106 -31.05 -0.30 -5.85
N VAL A 107 -30.32 0.23 -4.88
CA VAL A 107 -29.18 1.11 -5.10
C VAL A 107 -28.00 0.51 -4.36
N THR A 108 -27.04 -0.01 -5.13
CA THR A 108 -25.81 -0.54 -4.56
C THR A 108 -25.09 0.57 -3.79
N PRO A 109 -24.74 0.36 -2.50
CA PRO A 109 -24.01 1.35 -1.74
C PRO A 109 -22.68 1.68 -2.43
N ALA A 110 -22.33 2.97 -2.49
CA ALA A 110 -21.05 3.38 -3.02
C ALA A 110 -19.92 2.86 -2.11
N ARG A 111 -19.02 2.06 -2.68
CA ARG A 111 -17.79 1.66 -1.99
C ARG A 111 -16.95 2.90 -1.71
N HIS A 112 -16.81 3.24 -0.44
CA HIS A 112 -16.01 4.37 0.00
C HIS A 112 -14.52 4.04 -0.03
N ARG A 113 -13.68 5.07 -0.20
CA ARG A 113 -12.20 4.97 -0.16
C ARG A 113 -11.71 4.06 0.95
N HIS A 114 -12.32 4.16 2.14
CA HIS A 114 -11.90 3.45 3.35
C HIS A 114 -12.04 1.93 3.24
N GLU A 115 -12.98 1.40 2.46
CA GLU A 115 -13.11 -0.05 2.24
C GLU A 115 -11.90 -0.62 1.50
N GLY A 116 -11.45 0.03 0.42
CA GLY A 116 -10.25 -0.41 -0.32
C GLY A 116 -8.99 -0.39 0.57
N ILE A 117 -8.93 0.51 1.54
CA ILE A 117 -7.83 0.52 2.49
C ILE A 117 -8.02 -0.54 3.60
N TRP A 118 -9.24 -0.84 4.03
CA TRP A 118 -9.54 -1.88 5.03
C TRP A 118 -9.42 -3.31 4.47
N HIS A 119 -9.56 -3.52 3.17
CA HIS A 119 -9.37 -4.83 2.53
C HIS A 119 -7.96 -5.06 1.96
N SER A 120 -7.04 -4.11 2.13
CA SER A 120 -5.62 -4.24 1.71
C SER A 120 -4.67 -4.61 2.86
N TRP A 121 -5.25 -5.07 3.97
CA TRP A 121 -4.54 -5.73 5.07
C TRP A 121 -4.29 -7.20 4.78
#